data_AF-A0A5D0CYX5-F1
#
_entry.id   AF-A0A5D0CYX5-F1
#
_cell.length_a   1.000
_cell.length_b   1.000
_cell.length_c   1.000
_cell.angle_alpha   90.00
_cell.angle_beta   90.00
_cell.angle_gamma   90.00
#
_symmetry.space_group_name_H-M   'P 1'
#
loop_
_entity.id
_entity.type
_entity.pdbx_description
1 polymer ?
#
loop_
_entity_poly.entity_id
_entity_poly.type
_entity_poly.pdbx_seq_one_letter_code
_entity_poly.pdbx_strand_id
1 'polypeptide(L)' 'MKANRLIGPACGFLGGTTFGSGLAFLLGWMSYPVIASVSFFGLSGAVLGALAVKIVRKQAD' A
#
# COMPACT_ATOMS: atom_id res chain seq x y z
N MET A 1 -2.41 14.24 -18.78
CA MET A 1 -3.05 13.61 -17.61
C MET A 1 -2.44 12.23 -17.27
N LYS A 2 -1.18 12.15 -16.79
CA LYS A 2 -0.55 10.87 -16.38
C LYS A 2 -0.71 10.56 -14.88
N ALA A 3 -0.92 11.58 -14.05
CA ALA A 3 -1.04 11.45 -12.59
C ALA A 3 -2.20 10.54 -12.17
N ASN A 4 -3.36 10.61 -12.85
CA ASN A 4 -4.56 9.85 -12.44
C ASN A 4 -4.37 8.32 -12.45
N ARG A 5 -3.41 7.82 -13.24
CA ARG A 5 -3.11 6.37 -13.31
C ARG A 5 -2.18 5.91 -12.18
N LEU A 6 -1.43 6.84 -11.58
CA LEU A 6 -0.49 6.59 -10.49
C LEU A 6 -1.11 6.83 -9.11
N ILE A 7 -2.25 7.55 -9.02
CA ILE A 7 -2.91 7.84 -7.74
C ILE A 7 -3.26 6.56 -6.98
N GLY A 8 -3.81 5.53 -7.62
CA GLY A 8 -4.14 4.30 -6.90
C GLY A 8 -2.96 3.49 -6.39
N PRO A 9 -1.91 3.19 -7.17
CA PRO A 9 -0.71 2.56 -6.62
C PRO A 9 0.00 3.45 -5.59
N ALA A 10 0.02 4.77 -5.76
CA ALA A 10 0.60 5.68 -4.76
C ALA A 10 -0.21 5.72 -3.46
N CYS A 11 -1.54 5.75 -3.54
CA CYS A 11 -2.44 5.72 -2.39
C CYS A 11 -2.40 4.35 -1.69
N GLY A 12 -2.33 3.27 -2.47
CA GLY A 12 -2.13 1.91 -1.96
C GLY A 12 -0.77 1.72 -1.28
N PHE A 13 0.31 2.29 -1.84
CA PHE A 13 1.63 2.29 -1.20
C PHE A 13 1.62 3.09 0.11
N LEU A 14 1.07 4.31 0.09
CA LEU A 14 0.97 5.19 1.26
C LEU A 14 0.14 4.54 2.39
N GLY A 15 -1.02 3.96 2.04
CA GLY A 15 -1.88 3.24 2.97
C GLY A 15 -1.22 1.97 3.50
N GLY A 16 -0.55 1.21 2.63
CA GLY A 16 0.22 0.02 3.00
C GLY A 16 1.34 0.34 3.99
N THR A 17 2.15 1.36 3.73
CA THR A 17 3.22 1.77 4.66
C THR A 17 2.68 2.30 5.99
N THR A 18 1.56 3.04 5.96
CA THR A 18 0.90 3.57 7.18
C THR A 18 0.35 2.43 8.04
N PHE A 19 -0.32 1.46 7.42
CA PHE A 19 -0.85 0.28 8.10
C PHE A 19 0.27 -0.61 8.63
N GLY A 20 1.34 -0.82 7.84
CA GLY A 20 2.52 -1.57 8.25
C GLY A 20 3.22 -0.96 9.47
N SER A 21 3.34 0.37 9.54
CA SER A 21 3.90 1.05 10.72
C SER A 21 2.98 0.96 11.93
N GLY A 22 1.66 1.07 11.74
CA GLY A 22 0.68 0.95 12.82
C GLY A 22 0.61 -0.46 13.40
N LEU A 23 0.66 -1.48 12.54
CA LEU A 23 0.67 -2.88 12.95
C LEU A 23 1.95 -3.24 13.72
N ALA A 24 3.09 -2.75 13.24
CA ALA A 24 4.37 -2.96 13.91
C ALA A 24 4.44 -2.26 15.27
N PHE A 25 3.79 -1.10 15.40
CA PHE A 25 3.62 -0.40 16.68
C PHE A 25 2.73 -1.19 17.65
N LEU A 26 1.60 -1.74 17.18
CA LEU A 26 0.71 -2.59 17.99
C LEU A 26 1.39 -3.86 18.51
N LEU A 27 2.23 -4.48 17.67
CA LEU A 27 2.96 -5.71 18.00
C LEU A 27 4.18 -5.47 18.91
N GLY A 28 4.50 -4.21 19.25
CA GLY A 28 5.66 -3.87 20.10
C GLY A 28 7.01 -4.24 19.46
N TRP A 29 7.04 -4.43 18.14
CA TRP A 29 8.22 -4.86 17.41
C TRP A 29 9.21 -3.70 17.30
N MET A 30 10.47 -3.90 17.71
CA MET A 30 11.48 -2.83 17.73
C MET A 30 12.47 -2.98 16.56
N SER A 31 12.60 -1.91 15.77
CA SER A 31 13.58 -1.68 14.69
C SER A 31 13.52 -2.60 13.46
N TYR A 32 14.13 -3.78 13.48
CA TYR A 32 14.24 -4.65 12.30
C TYR A 32 12.91 -5.23 11.80
N PRO A 33 12.07 -5.83 12.67
CA PRO A 33 10.75 -6.34 12.28
C PRO A 33 9.78 -5.25 11.78
N VAL A 34 9.94 -3.99 12.21
CA VAL A 34 9.13 -2.85 11.73
C VAL A 34 9.40 -2.59 10.26
N ILE A 35 10.67 -2.51 9.89
CA ILE A 35 11.10 -2.24 8.52
C ILE A 35 10.63 -3.36 7.60
N ALA A 36 10.73 -4.62 8.04
CA ALA A 36 10.22 -5.76 7.29
C ALA A 36 8.70 -5.69 7.10
N SER A 37 7.95 -5.38 8.17
CA SER A 37 6.49 -5.27 8.12
C SER A 37 6.02 -4.12 7.21
N VAL A 38 6.62 -2.93 7.35
CA VAL A 38 6.34 -1.74 6.50
C VAL A 38 6.68 -2.02 5.04
N SER A 39 7.81 -2.67 4.77
CA SER A 39 8.22 -3.00 3.39
C SER A 39 7.26 -4.00 2.77
N PHE A 40 6.87 -5.04 3.51
CA PHE A 40 5.94 -6.07 3.02
C PHE A 40 4.53 -5.52 2.79
N PHE A 41 4.00 -4.74 3.74
CA PHE A 41 2.69 -4.10 3.62
C PHE A 41 2.67 -2.95 2.61
N GLY A 42 3.77 -2.21 2.46
CA GLY A 42 3.91 -1.17 1.43
C GLY A 42 3.91 -1.75 0.02
N LEU A 43 4.66 -2.84 -0.21
CA LEU A 43 4.69 -3.51 -1.51
C LEU A 43 3.34 -4.15 -1.85
N SER A 44 2.73 -4.87 -0.89
CA SER A 44 1.41 -5.48 -1.10
C SER A 44 0.34 -4.40 -1.30
N GLY A 45 0.39 -3.30 -0.55
CA GLY A 45 -0.49 -2.14 -0.70
C GLY A 45 -0.36 -1.47 -2.06
N ALA A 46 0.85 -1.32 -2.61
CA ALA A 46 1.05 -0.78 -3.95
C ALA A 46 0.47 -1.70 -5.04
N VAL A 47 0.67 -3.02 -4.90
CA VAL A 47 0.11 -4.03 -5.82
C VAL A 47 -1.41 -4.04 -5.75
N LEU A 48 -2.00 -4.03 -4.55
CA LEU A 48 -3.44 -3.92 -4.33
C LEU A 48 -4.00 -2.60 -4.86
N GLY A 49 -3.32 -1.47 -4.67
CA GLY A 49 -3.72 -0.17 -5.22
C GLY A 49 -3.70 -0.15 -6.75
N ALA A 50 -2.70 -0.80 -7.38
CA ALA A 50 -2.65 -0.96 -8.82
C ALA A 50 -3.76 -1.89 -9.35
N LEU A 51 -4.05 -2.98 -8.64
CA LEU A 51 -5.14 -3.90 -8.97
C LEU A 51 -6.51 -3.25 -8.77
N ALA A 52 -6.71 -2.51 -7.69
CA ALA A 52 -7.93 -1.76 -7.41
C ALA A 52 -8.22 -0.74 -8.52
N VAL A 53 -7.21 -0.01 -8.99
CA VAL A 53 -7.37 0.88 -10.17
C VAL A 53 -7.73 0.09 -11.42
N LYS A 54 -7.12 -1.08 -11.65
CA LYS A 54 -7.49 -1.92 -12.79
C LYS A 54 -8.92 -2.43 -12.69
N ILE A 55 -9.36 -2.85 -11.51
CA ILE A 55 -10.73 -3.35 -11.25
C ILE A 55 -11.76 -2.23 -11.41
N VAL A 56 -11.52 -1.08 -10.79
CA VAL A 56 -12.40 0.09 -10.89
C VAL A 56 -12.49 0.58 -12.34
N ARG A 57 -11.38 0.60 -13.09
CA ARG A 57 -11.43 0.93 -14.53
C ARG A 57 -12.19 -0.11 -15.33
N LYS A 58 -12.03 -1.40 -15.03
CA LYS A 58 -12.75 -2.49 -15.71
C LYS A 58 -14.26 -2.49 -15.40
N GLN A 59 -14.70 -1.93 -14.27
CA GLN A 59 -16.12 -1.74 -13.96
C GLN A 59 -16.73 -0.49 -14.61
N ALA A 60 -15.90 0.41 -15.15
CA ALA A 60 -16.34 1.65 -15.78
C ALA A 60 -16.46 1.57 -17.31
N ASP A 61 -16.15 0.41 -17.90
CA ASP A 61 -16.37 0.03 -19.31
C ASP A 61 -17.52 -0.99 -19.38
#